data_AF-A0A958I6W9-F1
#
_entry.id   AF-A0A958I6W9-F1
#
_cell.length_a   1.000
_cell.length_b   1.000
_cell.length_c   1.000
_cell.angle_alpha   90.00
_cell.angle_beta   90.00
_cell.angle_gamma   90.00
#
_symmetry.space_group_name_H-M   'P 1'
#
loop_
_entity.id
_entity.type
_entity.pdbx_description
1 polymer ?
#
loop_
_entity_poly.entity_id
_entity_poly.type
_entity_poly.pdbx_seq_one_letter_code
_entity_poly.pdbx_strand_id
1 'polypeptide(L)' 'MDTQKRQNIISDLIKSDFEYKRLFEEHQDLEERLAELDKQKYLSLEEERLRKELQKKKLSGRDIMEKKIIAKFEALA' A
#
# COMPACT_ATOMS: atom_id res chain seq x y z
N MET A 1 10.79 4.07 15.97
CA MET A 1 11.06 2.95 15.05
C MET A 1 12.23 3.37 14.17
N ASP A 2 13.39 2.72 14.25
CA ASP A 2 14.50 3.03 13.35
C ASP A 2 14.07 2.82 11.89
N THR A 3 14.21 3.85 11.06
CA THR A 3 13.83 3.83 9.63
C THR A 3 14.48 2.66 8.90
N GLN A 4 15.71 2.30 9.28
CA GLN A 4 16.46 1.17 8.75
C GLN A 4 15.83 -0.19 9.12
N LYS A 5 15.41 -0.39 10.37
CA LYS A 5 14.75 -1.64 10.80
C LYS A 5 13.44 -1.85 10.06
N ARG A 6 12.67 -0.79 9.84
CA ARG A 6 11.42 -0.85 9.09
C ARG A 6 11.65 -1.29 7.65
N GLN A 7 12.65 -0.72 6.97
CA GLN A 7 12.98 -1.14 5.60
C GLN A 7 13.44 -2.59 5.51
N ASN A 8 14.23 -3.06 6.47
CA ASN A 8 14.65 -4.47 6.52
C ASN A 8 13.45 -5.41 6.67
N ILE A 9 12.53 -5.09 7.58
CA ILE A 9 11.29 -5.87 7.78
C ILE A 9 10.43 -5.89 6.52
N ILE A 10 10.29 -4.75 5.84
CA ILE A 10 9.55 -4.69 4.57
C ILE A 10 10.20 -5.58 3.52
N SER A 11 11.51 -5.48 3.33
CA SER A 11 12.26 -6.34 2.40
C SER A 11 12.06 -7.82 2.72
N ASP A 12 12.14 -8.18 4.00
CA ASP A 12 11.95 -9.57 4.43
C ASP A 12 10.52 -10.05 4.25
N LEU A 13 9.51 -9.21 4.52
CA LEU A 13 8.10 -9.51 4.28
C LEU A 13 7.82 -9.72 2.79
N ILE A 14 8.38 -8.89 1.91
CA ILE A 14 8.26 -9.06 0.45
C ILE A 14 8.86 -10.39 -0.01
N LYS A 15 9.96 -10.84 0.61
CA LYS A 15 10.64 -12.09 0.24
C LYS A 15 10.00 -13.33 0.86
N SER A 16 9.49 -13.22 2.09
CA SER A 16 9.01 -14.36 2.90
C SER A 16 7.49 -14.54 2.88
N ASP A 17 6.72 -13.50 2.58
CA ASP A 17 5.26 -13.52 2.63
C ASP A 17 4.69 -13.14 1.25
N PHE A 18 4.21 -14.15 0.53
CA PHE A 18 3.59 -13.99 -0.79
C PHE A 18 2.35 -13.08 -0.74
N GLU A 19 1.57 -13.13 0.34
CA GLU A 19 0.41 -12.26 0.52
C GLU A 19 0.85 -10.81 0.70
N TYR A 20 1.92 -10.57 1.47
CA TYR A 20 2.48 -9.22 1.61
C TYR A 20 3.00 -8.69 0.27
N LYS A 21 3.73 -9.53 -0.49
CA LYS A 21 4.22 -9.15 -1.82
C LYS A 21 3.07 -8.76 -2.74
N ARG A 22 2.00 -9.57 -2.79
CA ARG A 22 0.82 -9.27 -3.60
C ARG A 22 0.12 -7.98 -3.17
N LEU A 23 -0.03 -7.75 -1.86
CA LEU A 23 -0.58 -6.50 -1.33
C LEU A 23 0.27 -5.29 -1.70
N PHE A 24 1.59 -5.45 -1.72
CA PHE A 24 2.53 -4.40 -2.11
C PHE A 24 2.41 -4.08 -3.61
N GLU A 25 2.34 -5.09 -4.48
CA GLU A 25 2.10 -4.93 -5.91
C GLU A 25 0.74 -4.26 -6.17
N GLU A 26 -0.33 -4.73 -5.51
CA GLU A 26 -1.66 -4.10 -5.61
C GLU A 26 -1.63 -2.63 -5.14
N HIS A 27 -0.89 -2.32 -4.09
CA HIS A 27 -0.73 -0.95 -3.63
C HIS A 27 0.00 -0.08 -4.66
N GLN A 28 1.04 -0.58 -5.32
CA GLN A 28 1.73 0.14 -6.40
C GLN A 28 0.80 0.41 -7.59
N ASP A 29 0.04 -0.60 -8.02
CA ASP A 29 -0.95 -0.46 -9.09
C ASP A 29 -2.01 0.60 -8.75
N LEU A 30 -2.50 0.60 -7.50
CA LEU A 30 -3.46 1.61 -7.03
C LEU A 30 -2.85 3.01 -7.00
N GLU A 31 -1.57 3.15 -6.66
CA GLU A 31 -0.85 4.43 -6.72
C GLU A 31 -0.69 4.95 -8.14
N GLU A 32 -0.32 4.10 -9.08
CA GLU A 32 -0.20 4.48 -10.49
C GLU A 32 -1.53 4.94 -11.06
N ARG A 33 -2.61 4.17 -10.84
CA ARG A 33 -3.96 4.55 -11.29
C ARG A 33 -4.45 5.86 -10.66
N LEU A 34 -4.17 6.08 -9.38
CA LEU A 34 -4.51 7.34 -8.72
C LEU A 34 -3.69 8.50 -9.29
N ALA A 35 -2.41 8.29 -9.60
CA ALA A 35 -1.56 9.29 -10.21
C ALA A 35 -2.01 9.65 -11.63
N GLU A 36 -2.52 8.69 -12.39
CA GLU A 36 -3.14 8.94 -13.70
C GLU A 36 -4.40 9.81 -13.59
N LEU A 37 -5.28 9.52 -12.63
CA LEU A 37 -6.46 10.32 -12.35
C LEU A 37 -6.09 11.72 -11.83
N ASP A 38 -5.06 11.83 -10.98
CA ASP A 38 -4.60 13.11 -10.45
C ASP A 38 -3.93 14.00 -11.52
N LYS A 39 -3.41 13.41 -12.62
CA LYS A 39 -2.92 14.17 -13.79
C LYS A 39 -4.04 14.83 -14.58
N GLN A 40 -5.27 14.32 -14.50
CA GLN A 40 -6.40 14.92 -15.19
C GLN A 40 -6.87 16.18 -14.46
N LYS A 41 -6.94 17.30 -15.20
CA LYS A 41 -7.33 18.60 -14.64
C LYS A 41 -8.79 18.64 -14.18
N TYR A 42 -9.64 17.82 -14.78
CA TYR A 42 -11.05 17.65 -14.44
C TYR A 42 -11.39 16.17 -14.55
N LEU A 43 -11.98 15.63 -13.50
CA LEU A 43 -12.52 14.27 -13.46
C LEU A 43 -14.02 14.35 -13.67
N SER A 44 -14.56 13.42 -14.45
CA SER A 44 -16.00 13.16 -14.51
C SER A 44 -16.51 12.60 -13.18
N LEU A 45 -17.83 12.63 -12.96
CA LEU A 45 -18.46 12.08 -11.75
C LEU A 45 -18.11 10.60 -11.53
N GLU A 46 -17.98 9.83 -12.61
CA GLU A 46 -17.57 8.42 -12.54
C GLU A 46 -16.09 8.28 -12.14
N GLU A 47 -15.21 9.10 -12.71
CA GLU A 47 -13.79 9.11 -12.37
C GLU A 47 -13.54 9.59 -10.93
N GLU A 48 -14.29 10.59 -10.44
CA GLU A 48 -14.23 11.01 -9.03
C GLU A 48 -14.66 9.90 -8.08
N ARG A 49 -15.72 9.15 -8.44
CA ARG A 49 -16.18 8.01 -7.67
C ARG A 49 -15.14 6.89 -7.68
N LEU A 50 -14.58 6.58 -8.85
CA LEU A 50 -13.50 5.60 -9.00
C LEU A 50 -12.28 5.99 -8.16
N ARG A 51 -11.85 7.26 -8.22
CA ARG A 51 -10.75 7.80 -7.42
C ARG A 51 -10.98 7.60 -5.92
N LYS A 52 -12.18 7.89 -5.42
CA LYS A 52 -12.53 7.66 -4.00
C LYS A 52 -12.49 6.18 -3.63
N GLU A 53 -12.97 5.29 -4.50
CA GLU A 53 -12.92 3.85 -4.26
C GLU A 53 -11.47 3.32 -4.27
N LEU A 54 -10.63 3.79 -5.19
CA LEU A 54 -9.19 3.47 -5.23
C LEU A 54 -8.47 3.99 -3.98
N GLN A 55 -8.77 5.20 -3.51
CA GLN A 55 -8.21 5.75 -2.27
C GLN A 55 -8.58 4.91 -1.04
N LYS A 56 -9.82 4.45 -0.94
CA LYS A 56 -10.25 3.55 0.15
C LYS A 56 -9.51 2.23 0.11
N LYS A 57 -9.43 1.59 -1.06
CA LYS A 57 -8.69 0.33 -1.24
C LYS A 57 -7.22 0.50 -0.85
N LYS A 58 -6.59 1.59 -1.29
CA LYS A 58 -5.22 1.93 -0.93
C LYS A 58 -5.05 2.09 0.58
N LEU A 59 -5.97 2.78 1.26
CA LEU A 59 -5.94 2.95 2.70
C LEU A 59 -6.02 1.60 3.42
N SER A 60 -6.97 0.75 3.04
CA SER A 60 -7.11 -0.59 3.62
C SER A 60 -5.89 -1.48 3.38
N GLY A 61 -5.32 -1.46 2.17
CA GLY A 61 -4.10 -2.20 1.85
C GLY A 61 -2.91 -1.72 2.68
N ARG A 62 -2.76 -0.39 2.83
CA ARG A 62 -1.73 0.21 3.69
C ARG A 62 -1.90 -0.20 5.15
N ASP A 63 -3.12 -0.20 5.67
CA ASP A 63 -3.39 -0.61 7.06
C ASP A 63 -3.01 -2.07 7.31
N ILE A 64 -3.29 -2.95 6.34
CA ILE A 64 -2.90 -4.37 6.43
C ILE A 64 -1.39 -4.52 6.37
N MET A 65 -0.71 -3.82 5.46
CA MET A 65 0.75 -3.84 5.37
C MET A 65 1.41 -3.32 6.65
N GLU A 66 0.91 -2.21 7.21
CA GLU A 66 1.44 -1.64 8.45
C GLU A 66 1.27 -2.62 9.63
N LYS A 67 0.12 -3.28 9.73
CA LYS A 67 -0.11 -4.33 10.74
C LYS A 67 0.89 -5.48 10.61
N LYS A 68 1.18 -5.94 9.39
CA LYS A 68 2.18 -7.00 9.17
C LYS A 68 3.59 -6.54 9.55
N ILE A 69 3.95 -5.29 9.29
CA ILE A 69 5.24 -4.71 9.69
C ILE A 69 5.35 -4.65 11.22
N ILE A 70 4.31 -4.13 11.90
CA ILE A 70 4.27 -4.05 13.36
C ILE A 70 4.35 -5.45 13.98
N ALA A 71 3.55 -6.41 13.50
CA ALA A 71 3.56 -7.78 13.99
C ALA A 71 4.93 -8.46 13.82
N LYS A 72 5.61 -8.25 12.68
CA LYS A 72 6.97 -8.77 12.47
C LYS A 72 7.99 -8.07 13.38
N PHE A 73 7.81 -6.76 13.62
CA PHE A 73 8.67 -6.00 14.52
C PHE A 73 8.55 -6.48 15.97
N GLU A 74 7.33 -6.72 16.44
CA GLU A 74 7.06 -7.29 17.77
C GLU A 74 7.60 -8.71 17.93
N ALA A 75 7.53 -9.54 16.87
CA ALA A 75 8.10 -10.90 16.91
C ALA A 75 9.64 -10.93 16.93
N LEU A 76 10.30 -9.81 16.58
CA LEU A 76 11.76 -9.66 16.56
C LEU A 76 12.31 -8.90 17.78
N ALA A 77 11.43 -8.41 18.66
CA ALA A 77 11.75 -7.65 19.87
C ALA A 77 11.75 -8.57 21.10
#